data_AF-A0AA36N0R6-F1
#
_entry.id   AF-A0AA36N0R6-F1
#
_cell.length_a   1.000
_cell.length_b   1.000
_cell.length_c   1.000
_cell.angle_alpha   90.00
_cell.angle_beta   90.00
_cell.angle_gamma   90.00
#
_symmetry.space_group_name_H-M   'P 1'
#
loop_
_entity.id
_entity.type
_entity.pdbx_description
1 polymer ?
#
loop_
_entity_poly.entity_id
_entity_poly.type
_entity_poly.pdbx_seq_one_letter_code
_entity_poly.pdbx_strand_id
1 'polypeptide(L)'
;MELRREAPSRLMWGLTPDDVQHLSPDMRKCLTLRCASSREISGWRKQQLIRKFQRRPFDTNSPAVRIATLTEKILRLRAHLLRTDLGGMHAEAKRALRMYLTRRTQTMKTLYKSDYTLYRYTCMELGIRCVRFAIPLPSYDPQKMLNPQAVDGDHARWLIRQRLYKARHRPREVREPGTERRIRWTRHPLETVPESHGRPKPTQQQVSCAWPHGVRQERVEGKQVIYNPTAPGRGFWPAKQKIVGGRTPEPE
;
A
#
# COMPACT_ATOMS: atom_id res chain seq x y z
N MET A 1 -7.09 13.28 -33.41
CA MET A 1 -6.49 13.05 -34.73
C MET A 1 -4.95 13.12 -34.68
N GLU A 2 -4.37 14.13 -34.04
CA GLU A 2 -2.91 14.36 -34.01
C GLU A 2 -2.08 13.21 -33.41
N LEU A 3 -2.50 12.63 -32.26
CA LEU A 3 -1.82 11.49 -31.65
C LEU A 3 -1.72 10.24 -32.55
N ARG A 4 -2.56 10.13 -33.59
CA ARG A 4 -2.54 9.02 -34.57
C ARG A 4 -1.57 9.30 -35.72
N ARG A 5 -1.30 10.58 -36.04
CA ARG A 5 -0.36 10.98 -37.09
C ARG A 5 1.09 10.73 -36.67
N GLU A 6 1.40 10.92 -35.38
CA GLU A 6 2.72 10.66 -34.80
C GLU A 6 2.97 9.17 -34.46
N ALA A 7 1.96 8.31 -34.60
CA ALA A 7 2.13 6.89 -34.28
C ALA A 7 3.04 6.21 -35.33
N PRO A 8 4.07 5.45 -34.90
CA PRO A 8 4.94 4.74 -35.83
C PRO A 8 4.12 3.75 -36.67
N SER A 9 4.52 3.49 -37.92
CA SER A 9 3.92 2.48 -38.83
C SER A 9 4.14 1.03 -38.36
N ARG A 10 4.27 0.82 -37.05
CA ARG A 10 4.50 -0.48 -36.44
C ARG A 10 3.19 -1.26 -36.35
N LEU A 11 3.30 -2.57 -36.48
CA LEU A 11 2.17 -3.49 -36.38
C LEU A 11 1.65 -3.59 -34.95
N MET A 12 0.34 -3.77 -34.84
CA MET A 12 -0.36 -3.98 -33.58
C MET A 12 -0.08 -5.38 -33.00
N TRP A 13 -0.40 -5.55 -31.71
CA TRP A 13 -0.37 -6.85 -30.99
C TRP A 13 0.96 -7.61 -30.96
N GLY A 14 2.06 -6.96 -31.35
CA GLY A 14 3.37 -7.61 -31.38
C GLY A 14 3.60 -8.49 -32.62
N LEU A 15 2.75 -8.34 -33.65
CA LEU A 15 2.91 -9.01 -34.93
C LEU A 15 4.26 -8.63 -35.58
N THR A 16 4.88 -9.62 -36.19
CA THR A 16 6.07 -9.48 -37.02
C THR A 16 5.65 -9.22 -38.48
N PRO A 17 6.52 -8.62 -39.31
CA PRO A 17 6.23 -8.46 -40.73
C PRO A 17 5.97 -9.80 -41.44
N ASP A 18 6.60 -10.87 -40.97
CA ASP A 18 6.48 -12.22 -41.51
C ASP A 18 5.06 -12.76 -41.31
N ASP A 19 4.43 -12.47 -40.16
CA ASP A 19 3.04 -12.85 -39.87
C ASP A 19 2.02 -12.20 -40.84
N VAL A 20 2.39 -11.07 -41.45
CA VAL A 20 1.51 -10.22 -42.26
C VAL A 20 1.89 -10.27 -43.75
N GLN A 21 2.81 -11.15 -44.12
CA GLN A 21 3.33 -11.22 -45.49
C GLN A 21 2.26 -11.64 -46.50
N HIS A 22 1.36 -12.55 -46.12
CA HIS A 22 0.30 -13.10 -46.98
C HIS A 22 -0.94 -12.20 -47.09
N LEU A 23 -1.02 -11.15 -46.28
CA LEU A 23 -2.17 -10.26 -46.24
C LEU A 23 -2.08 -9.19 -47.33
N SER A 24 -3.25 -8.77 -47.84
CA SER A 24 -3.32 -7.70 -48.83
C SER A 24 -2.72 -6.39 -48.28
N PRO A 25 -2.23 -5.49 -49.15
CA PRO A 25 -1.66 -4.22 -48.70
C PRO A 25 -2.61 -3.40 -47.83
N ASP A 26 -3.91 -3.45 -48.10
CA ASP A 26 -4.91 -2.71 -47.32
C ASP A 26 -5.20 -3.36 -45.97
N MET A 27 -5.24 -4.71 -45.91
CA MET A 27 -5.30 -5.42 -44.64
C MET A 27 -4.07 -5.13 -43.78
N ARG A 28 -2.88 -5.08 -44.37
CA ARG A 28 -1.64 -4.69 -43.67
C ARG A 28 -1.73 -3.28 -43.09
N LYS A 29 -2.30 -2.32 -43.81
CA LYS A 29 -2.52 -0.95 -43.32
C LYS A 29 -3.44 -0.93 -42.09
N CYS A 30 -4.54 -1.69 -42.10
CA CYS A 30 -5.47 -1.78 -40.98
C CYS A 30 -4.83 -2.30 -39.69
N LEU A 31 -3.81 -3.17 -39.80
CA LEU A 31 -3.06 -3.71 -38.66
C LEU A 31 -1.98 -2.77 -38.10
N THR A 32 -1.80 -1.58 -38.68
CA THR A 32 -0.84 -0.59 -38.17
C THR A 32 -1.41 0.21 -37.00
N LEU A 33 -0.53 0.73 -36.13
CA LEU A 33 -0.92 1.60 -35.02
C LEU A 33 -1.62 2.90 -35.45
N ARG A 34 -1.54 3.28 -36.73
CA ARG A 34 -2.24 4.46 -37.29
C ARG A 34 -3.76 4.27 -37.28
N CYS A 35 -4.23 3.05 -37.53
CA CYS A 35 -5.64 2.68 -37.55
C CYS A 35 -6.17 2.25 -36.17
N ALA A 36 -5.29 2.16 -35.17
CA ALA A 36 -5.61 1.67 -33.85
C ALA A 36 -6.65 2.51 -33.09
N SER A 37 -7.38 1.83 -32.20
CA SER A 37 -8.18 2.47 -31.17
C SER A 37 -7.28 3.17 -30.14
N SER A 38 -7.82 4.21 -29.47
CA SER A 38 -7.12 4.88 -28.36
C SER A 38 -6.71 3.89 -27.25
N ARG A 39 -7.48 2.80 -27.09
CA ARG A 39 -7.18 1.74 -26.13
C ARG A 39 -5.93 0.97 -26.49
N GLU A 40 -5.76 0.61 -27.76
CA GLU A 40 -4.62 -0.16 -28.25
C GLU A 40 -3.35 0.68 -28.27
N ILE A 41 -3.42 1.95 -28.67
CA ILE A 41 -2.28 2.88 -28.63
C ILE A 41 -1.73 2.96 -27.20
N SER A 42 -2.62 3.13 -26.22
CA SER A 42 -2.22 3.16 -24.80
C SER A 42 -1.74 1.78 -24.31
N GLY A 43 -2.31 0.68 -24.82
CA GLY A 43 -1.83 -0.68 -24.60
C GLY A 43 -0.37 -0.84 -25.01
N TRP A 44 -0.06 -0.44 -26.24
CA TRP A 44 1.28 -0.46 -26.81
C TRP A 44 2.26 0.42 -26.04
N ARG A 45 1.90 1.66 -25.71
CA ARG A 45 2.76 2.57 -24.91
C ARG A 45 3.10 1.97 -23.54
N LYS A 46 2.12 1.39 -22.84
CA LYS A 46 2.37 0.68 -21.58
C LYS A 46 3.36 -0.46 -21.77
N GLN A 47 3.23 -1.28 -22.83
CA GLN A 47 4.16 -2.38 -23.09
C GLN A 47 5.59 -1.89 -23.34
N GLN A 48 5.78 -0.78 -24.08
CA GLN A 48 7.11 -0.19 -24.26
C GLN A 48 7.70 0.28 -22.92
N LEU A 49 6.89 0.93 -22.09
CA LEU A 49 7.31 1.37 -20.76
C LEU A 49 7.64 0.18 -19.84
N ILE A 50 6.84 -0.88 -19.86
CA ILE A 50 7.12 -2.12 -19.10
C ILE A 50 8.45 -2.71 -19.53
N ARG A 51 8.67 -2.88 -20.84
CA ARG A 51 9.93 -3.41 -21.39
C ARG A 51 11.16 -2.59 -20.98
N LYS A 52 11.01 -1.27 -20.85
CA LYS A 52 12.09 -0.37 -20.44
C LYS A 52 12.44 -0.46 -18.96
N PHE A 53 11.45 -0.63 -18.08
CA PHE A 53 11.65 -0.57 -16.63
C PHE A 53 11.59 -1.93 -15.92
N GLN A 54 11.28 -3.01 -16.63
CA GLN A 54 11.24 -4.36 -16.08
C GLN A 54 12.65 -4.76 -15.58
N ARG A 55 12.72 -5.34 -14.38
CA ARG A 55 14.00 -5.86 -13.84
C ARG A 55 14.31 -7.27 -14.32
N ARG A 56 13.25 -8.02 -14.62
CA ARG A 56 13.28 -9.41 -15.07
C ARG A 56 12.37 -9.55 -16.29
N PRO A 57 12.56 -10.56 -17.13
CA PRO A 57 11.58 -10.85 -18.18
C PRO A 57 10.20 -11.03 -17.55
N PHE A 58 9.17 -10.41 -18.15
CA PHE A 58 7.77 -10.45 -17.71
C PHE A 58 7.48 -9.81 -16.34
N ASP A 59 8.37 -8.96 -15.82
CA ASP A 59 8.11 -8.21 -14.59
C ASP A 59 7.07 -7.10 -14.82
N THR A 60 5.90 -7.27 -14.19
CA THR A 60 4.74 -6.38 -14.31
C THR A 60 4.50 -5.51 -13.07
N ASN A 61 5.12 -5.88 -11.94
CA ASN A 61 4.75 -5.36 -10.62
C ASN A 61 5.88 -4.63 -9.90
N SER A 62 7.10 -4.59 -10.45
CA SER A 62 8.15 -3.78 -9.87
C SER A 62 7.76 -2.32 -9.71
N PRO A 63 8.30 -1.63 -8.68
CA PRO A 63 7.93 -0.24 -8.38
C PRO A 63 8.17 0.70 -9.56
N ALA A 64 9.26 0.53 -10.32
CA ALA A 64 9.55 1.30 -11.53
C ALA A 64 8.49 1.09 -12.62
N VAL A 65 8.18 -0.18 -12.95
CA VAL A 65 7.15 -0.54 -13.94
C VAL A 65 5.77 -0.01 -13.55
N ARG A 66 5.41 -0.10 -12.28
CA ARG A 66 4.16 0.45 -11.74
C ARG A 66 4.08 1.96 -11.93
N ILE A 67 5.13 2.72 -11.63
CA ILE A 67 5.18 4.18 -11.84
C ILE A 67 4.98 4.51 -13.32
N ALA A 68 5.66 3.80 -14.22
CA ALA A 68 5.54 4.01 -15.66
C ALA A 68 4.11 3.71 -16.16
N THR A 69 3.53 2.59 -15.74
CA THR A 69 2.17 2.18 -16.10
C THR A 69 1.12 3.16 -15.58
N LEU A 70 1.25 3.63 -14.34
CA LEU A 70 0.37 4.65 -13.77
C LEU A 70 0.50 5.99 -14.50
N THR A 71 1.70 6.33 -14.95
CA THR A 71 1.96 7.58 -15.67
C THR A 71 1.25 7.57 -17.03
N GLU A 72 1.32 6.48 -17.79
CA GLU A 72 0.57 6.34 -19.04
C GLU A 72 -0.96 6.40 -18.82
N LYS A 73 -1.48 5.78 -17.75
CA LYS A 73 -2.91 5.90 -17.38
C LYS A 73 -3.30 7.34 -17.05
N ILE A 74 -2.45 8.07 -16.33
CA ILE A 74 -2.65 9.48 -15.98
C ILE A 74 -2.66 10.34 -17.25
N LEU A 75 -1.69 10.15 -18.15
CA LEU A 75 -1.60 10.92 -19.40
C LEU A 75 -2.82 10.68 -20.29
N ARG A 76 -3.26 9.41 -20.43
CA ARG A 76 -4.47 9.07 -21.17
C ARG A 76 -5.71 9.73 -20.57
N LEU A 77 -5.91 9.64 -19.25
CA LEU A 77 -7.06 10.27 -18.60
C LEU A 77 -7.01 11.78 -18.69
N ARG A 78 -5.84 12.39 -18.55
CA ARG A 78 -5.65 13.83 -18.75
C ARG A 78 -6.04 14.23 -20.17
N ALA A 79 -5.57 13.51 -21.19
CA ALA A 79 -5.93 13.77 -22.58
C ALA A 79 -7.42 13.58 -22.87
N HIS A 80 -8.08 12.64 -22.18
CA HIS A 80 -9.54 12.49 -22.25
C HIS A 80 -10.24 13.71 -21.63
N LEU A 81 -9.85 14.09 -20.40
CA LEU A 81 -10.40 15.22 -19.67
C LEU A 81 -10.21 16.57 -20.37
N LEU A 82 -9.17 16.72 -21.20
CA LEU A 82 -8.91 17.93 -21.99
C LEU A 82 -9.73 18.02 -23.28
N ARG A 83 -10.29 16.89 -23.75
CA ARG A 83 -11.03 16.82 -25.03
C ARG A 83 -12.54 16.83 -24.85
N THR A 84 -13.02 16.43 -23.68
CA THR A 84 -14.43 16.44 -23.34
C THR A 84 -14.67 17.69 -22.51
N ASP A 85 -15.58 18.56 -22.95
CA ASP A 85 -15.86 19.83 -22.25
C ASP A 85 -17.16 19.80 -21.42
N LEU A 86 -17.96 18.72 -21.48
CA LEU A 86 -19.35 18.76 -21.03
C LEU A 86 -19.81 17.45 -20.35
N GLY A 87 -20.32 17.57 -19.11
CA GLY A 87 -21.32 16.66 -18.51
C GLY A 87 -20.84 15.40 -17.76
N GLY A 88 -21.31 15.21 -16.52
CA GLY A 88 -21.44 13.94 -15.77
C GLY A 88 -20.19 13.05 -15.57
N MET A 89 -19.66 12.47 -16.65
CA MET A 89 -18.55 11.51 -16.65
C MET A 89 -17.20 12.11 -16.23
N HIS A 90 -17.10 13.44 -16.19
CA HIS A 90 -15.94 14.13 -15.65
C HIS A 90 -15.69 13.82 -14.18
N ALA A 91 -16.73 13.61 -13.36
CA ALA A 91 -16.56 13.34 -11.94
C ALA A 91 -15.82 12.02 -11.71
N GLU A 92 -16.21 10.97 -12.44
CA GLU A 92 -15.58 9.65 -12.36
C GLU A 92 -14.15 9.67 -12.90
N ALA A 93 -13.92 10.30 -14.05
CA ALA A 93 -12.59 10.43 -14.63
C ALA A 93 -11.64 11.25 -13.74
N LYS A 94 -12.12 12.34 -13.12
CA LYS A 94 -11.37 13.12 -12.12
C LYS A 94 -11.08 12.29 -10.87
N ARG A 95 -12.05 11.50 -10.38
CA ARG A 95 -11.85 10.56 -9.26
C ARG A 95 -10.79 9.52 -9.59
N ALA A 96 -10.86 8.89 -10.76
CA ALA A 96 -9.89 7.92 -11.23
C ALA A 96 -8.50 8.53 -11.36
N LEU A 97 -8.40 9.75 -11.91
CA LEU A 97 -7.15 10.50 -11.99
C LEU A 97 -6.55 10.76 -10.60
N ARG A 98 -7.34 11.24 -9.64
CA ARG A 98 -6.93 11.44 -8.25
C ARG A 98 -6.41 10.14 -7.64
N MET A 99 -7.12 9.02 -7.84
CA MET A 99 -6.69 7.69 -7.36
C MET A 99 -5.35 7.26 -7.96
N TYR A 100 -5.14 7.45 -9.28
CA TYR A 100 -3.87 7.11 -9.91
C TYR A 100 -2.72 8.00 -9.47
N LEU A 101 -2.96 9.30 -9.25
CA LEU A 101 -1.96 10.20 -8.69
C LEU A 101 -1.53 9.73 -7.29
N THR A 102 -2.48 9.40 -6.42
CA THR A 102 -2.19 8.87 -5.07
C THR A 102 -1.46 7.53 -5.11
N ARG A 103 -1.87 6.60 -5.98
CA ARG A 103 -1.17 5.31 -6.15
C ARG A 103 0.26 5.51 -6.67
N ARG A 104 0.48 6.47 -7.58
CA ARG A 104 1.80 6.78 -8.13
C ARG A 104 2.70 7.38 -7.06
N THR A 105 2.21 8.33 -6.26
CA THR A 105 3.00 8.94 -5.18
C THR A 105 3.37 7.93 -4.10
N GLN A 106 2.46 7.02 -3.73
CA GLN A 106 2.78 5.91 -2.82
C GLN A 106 3.85 4.98 -3.39
N THR A 107 3.73 4.61 -4.67
CA THR A 107 4.72 3.75 -5.33
C THR A 107 6.08 4.44 -5.45
N MET A 108 6.11 5.74 -5.74
CA MET A 108 7.32 6.58 -5.71
C MET A 108 7.95 6.60 -4.32
N LYS A 109 7.17 6.72 -3.26
CA LYS A 109 7.67 6.69 -1.87
C LYS A 109 8.28 5.34 -1.53
N THR A 110 7.67 4.24 -1.99
CA THR A 110 8.25 2.89 -1.82
C THR A 110 9.56 2.76 -2.58
N LEU A 111 9.61 3.17 -3.85
CA LEU A 111 10.83 3.11 -4.67
C LEU A 111 11.95 3.96 -4.06
N TYR A 112 11.63 5.18 -3.62
CA TYR A 112 12.57 6.10 -2.98
C TYR A 112 13.21 5.51 -1.72
N LYS A 113 12.45 4.75 -0.93
CA LYS A 113 12.96 4.07 0.27
C LYS A 113 13.85 2.87 -0.06
N SER A 114 13.54 2.14 -1.13
CA SER A 114 14.27 0.92 -1.49
C SER A 114 15.51 1.19 -2.32
N ASP A 115 15.41 2.05 -3.33
CA ASP A 115 16.48 2.34 -4.29
C ASP A 115 16.31 3.75 -4.86
N TYR A 116 17.14 4.67 -4.36
CA TYR A 116 17.12 6.06 -4.77
C TYR A 116 17.66 6.30 -6.19
N THR A 117 18.64 5.49 -6.62
CA THR A 117 19.26 5.65 -7.95
C THR A 117 18.25 5.32 -9.04
N LEU A 118 17.55 4.19 -8.88
CA LEU A 118 16.48 3.77 -9.77
C LEU A 118 15.29 4.75 -9.71
N TYR A 119 14.96 5.29 -8.54
CA TYR A 119 13.96 6.35 -8.42
C TYR A 119 14.30 7.60 -9.25
N ARG A 120 15.53 8.10 -9.13
CA ARG A 120 15.98 9.28 -9.89
C ARG A 120 15.94 9.01 -11.40
N TYR A 121 16.46 7.85 -11.83
CA TYR A 121 16.43 7.43 -13.22
C TYR A 121 14.99 7.36 -13.77
N THR A 122 14.09 6.65 -13.07
CA THR A 122 12.69 6.53 -13.49
C THR A 122 11.97 7.87 -13.59
N CYS A 123 12.24 8.81 -12.66
CA CYS A 123 11.65 10.14 -12.71
C CYS A 123 12.17 10.96 -13.89
N MET A 124 13.48 10.91 -14.15
CA MET A 124 14.10 11.60 -15.27
C MET A 124 13.56 11.09 -16.61
N GLU A 125 13.55 9.76 -16.80
CA GLU A 125 13.07 9.11 -18.01
C GLU A 125 11.58 9.35 -18.29
N LEU A 126 10.76 9.46 -17.25
CA LEU A 126 9.32 9.73 -17.38
C LEU A 126 8.97 11.23 -17.40
N GLY A 127 9.96 12.12 -17.24
CA GLY A 127 9.74 13.57 -17.13
C GLY A 127 8.93 13.97 -15.89
N ILE A 128 9.01 13.19 -14.81
CA ILE A 128 8.32 13.45 -13.54
C ILE A 128 9.27 14.23 -12.63
N ARG A 129 8.77 15.30 -12.00
CA ARG A 129 9.54 16.03 -10.98
C ARG A 129 9.88 15.11 -9.80
N CYS A 130 11.17 15.01 -9.48
CA CYS A 130 11.64 14.25 -8.32
C CYS A 130 11.10 14.87 -7.02
N VAL A 131 10.25 14.13 -6.31
CA VAL A 131 9.80 14.50 -4.97
C VAL A 131 10.81 13.98 -3.94
N ARG A 132 11.26 14.86 -3.04
CA ARG A 132 12.05 14.47 -1.86
C ARG A 132 11.08 14.06 -0.76
N PHE A 133 10.88 12.76 -0.56
CA PHE A 133 10.03 12.30 0.54
C PHE A 133 10.74 12.51 1.87
N ALA A 134 10.02 13.01 2.88
CA ALA A 134 10.53 13.08 4.24
C ALA A 134 10.75 11.64 4.75
N ILE A 135 11.99 11.17 4.68
CA ILE A 135 12.46 10.11 5.57
C ILE A 135 12.52 10.80 6.94
N PRO A 136 11.92 10.25 8.01
CA PRO A 136 12.19 10.74 9.34
C PRO A 136 13.66 10.47 9.64
N LEU A 137 14.53 11.42 9.27
CA LEU A 137 15.89 11.47 9.78
C LEU A 137 15.82 11.71 11.30
N PRO A 138 16.83 11.26 12.06
CA PRO A 138 16.95 11.60 13.48
C PRO A 138 17.22 13.10 13.71
N SER A 139 17.33 13.90 12.65
CA SER A 139 17.52 15.35 12.74
C SER A 139 16.25 16.04 13.26
N TYR A 140 16.38 16.65 14.44
CA TYR A 140 15.34 17.38 15.18
C TYR A 140 14.97 18.75 14.56
N ASP A 141 15.30 19.01 13.29
CA ASP A 141 15.25 20.34 12.69
C ASP A 141 13.97 20.55 11.84
N PRO A 142 12.96 21.32 12.32
CA PRO A 142 11.62 21.35 11.74
C PRO A 142 11.56 21.86 10.30
N GLN A 143 12.41 22.82 9.95
CA GLN A 143 12.43 23.44 8.61
C GLN A 143 12.97 22.47 7.54
N LYS A 144 13.87 21.55 7.92
CA LYS A 144 14.42 20.53 7.00
C LYS A 144 13.50 19.31 6.85
N MET A 145 12.55 19.13 7.75
CA MET A 145 11.52 18.08 7.67
C MET A 145 10.35 18.45 6.74
N LEU A 146 10.11 19.75 6.55
CA LEU A 146 9.10 20.26 5.63
C LEU A 146 9.68 20.38 4.21
N ASN A 147 9.29 19.47 3.32
CA ASN A 147 9.40 19.75 1.90
C ASN A 147 8.21 20.66 1.51
N PRO A 148 8.39 21.82 0.86
CA PRO A 148 7.28 22.64 0.37
C PRO A 148 6.38 21.91 -0.65
N GLN A 149 6.87 20.82 -1.24
CA GLN A 149 6.09 19.88 -2.06
C GLN A 149 5.49 18.69 -1.29
N ALA A 150 5.68 18.59 0.04
CA ALA A 150 5.10 17.51 0.83
C ALA A 150 3.57 17.60 0.77
N VAL A 151 2.97 16.54 0.21
CA VAL A 151 1.52 16.36 0.17
C VAL A 151 0.97 16.45 1.60
N ASP A 152 -0.14 17.16 1.78
CA ASP A 152 -0.79 17.52 3.06
C ASP A 152 -0.78 16.41 4.11
N GLY A 153 -0.81 15.14 3.72
CA GLY A 153 -0.77 13.99 4.63
C GLY A 153 0.53 13.82 5.43
N ASP A 154 1.71 14.09 4.88
CA ASP A 154 2.97 13.96 5.63
C ASP A 154 3.19 15.19 6.54
N HIS A 155 2.76 16.39 6.11
CA HIS A 155 2.76 17.61 6.92
C HIS A 155 1.73 17.54 8.06
N ALA A 156 0.50 17.11 7.76
CA ALA A 156 -0.54 16.85 8.76
C ALA A 156 -0.11 15.76 9.75
N ARG A 157 0.51 14.66 9.29
CA ARG A 157 1.03 13.62 10.20
C ARG A 157 2.13 14.17 11.12
N TRP A 158 3.00 15.05 10.61
CA TRP A 158 4.00 15.74 11.44
C TRP A 158 3.33 16.69 12.44
N LEU A 159 2.40 17.54 12.01
CA LEU A 159 1.65 18.46 12.89
C LEU A 159 0.85 17.71 13.96
N ILE A 160 0.20 16.59 13.60
CA ILE A 160 -0.51 15.72 14.54
C ILE A 160 0.46 15.12 15.55
N ARG A 161 1.63 14.63 15.13
CA ARG A 161 2.67 14.14 16.04
C ARG A 161 3.17 15.24 16.98
N GLN A 162 3.40 16.45 16.47
CA GLN A 162 3.78 17.61 17.29
C GLN A 162 2.68 17.97 18.29
N ARG A 163 1.41 17.95 17.87
CA ARG A 163 0.25 18.18 18.76
C ARG A 163 0.15 17.11 19.85
N LEU A 164 0.29 15.83 19.50
CA LEU A 164 0.28 14.72 20.46
C LEU A 164 1.45 14.79 21.43
N TYR A 165 2.66 15.08 20.94
CA TYR A 165 3.84 15.28 21.76
C TYR A 165 3.65 16.44 22.74
N LYS A 166 3.22 17.61 22.25
CA LYS A 166 2.89 18.77 23.10
C LYS A 166 1.78 18.42 24.09
N ALA A 167 0.74 17.69 23.71
CA ALA A 167 -0.34 17.30 24.63
C ALA A 167 0.13 16.34 25.74
N ARG A 168 1.01 15.38 25.40
CA ARG A 168 1.59 14.42 26.36
C ARG A 168 2.57 15.10 27.31
N HIS A 169 3.39 16.00 26.79
CA HIS A 169 4.49 16.66 27.51
C HIS A 169 4.24 18.14 27.80
N ARG A 170 2.98 18.62 27.86
CA ARG A 170 2.67 19.98 28.35
C ARG A 170 2.68 19.99 29.87
N PRO A 171 3.33 20.97 30.53
CA PRO A 171 3.29 21.09 31.99
C PRO A 171 1.84 21.12 32.48
N ARG A 172 1.50 20.20 33.38
CA ARG A 172 0.18 20.12 34.02
C ARG A 172 0.25 20.80 35.37
N GLU A 173 -0.88 21.30 35.84
CA GLU A 173 -1.01 21.72 37.24
C GLU A 173 -0.93 20.47 38.10
N VAL A 174 0.04 20.45 39.02
CA VAL A 174 0.23 19.36 39.97
C VAL A 174 -0.15 19.88 41.34
N ARG A 175 -0.88 19.08 42.12
CA ARG A 175 -1.14 19.37 43.53
C ARG A 175 0.14 19.12 44.31
N GLU A 176 0.58 20.10 45.09
CA GLU A 176 1.76 19.95 45.92
C GLU A 176 1.48 18.94 47.06
N PRO A 177 2.37 17.97 47.33
CA PRO A 177 2.19 17.06 48.46
C PRO A 177 2.41 17.82 49.78
N GLY A 178 1.37 17.94 50.59
CA GLY A 178 1.39 18.64 51.90
C GLY A 178 0.71 20.01 51.90
N THR A 179 0.59 20.66 50.74
CA THR A 179 -0.07 21.96 50.56
C THR A 179 -1.16 21.81 49.51
N GLU A 180 -2.41 22.17 49.82
CA GLU A 180 -3.54 22.03 48.86
C GLU A 180 -3.45 22.99 47.65
N ARG A 181 -2.32 23.69 47.50
CA ARG A 181 -2.02 24.62 46.42
C ARG A 181 -1.73 23.85 45.13
N ARG A 182 -2.29 24.35 44.02
CA ARG A 182 -2.00 23.86 42.68
C ARG A 182 -0.91 24.71 42.08
N ILE A 183 0.25 24.11 41.81
CA ILE A 183 1.40 24.82 41.25
C ILE A 183 1.52 24.47 39.77
N ARG A 184 1.61 25.51 38.94
CA ARG A 184 1.86 25.37 37.51
C ARG A 184 3.36 25.45 37.25
N TRP A 185 4.01 24.30 37.23
CA TRP A 185 5.45 24.24 36.98
C TRP A 185 5.79 24.66 35.55
N THR A 186 6.91 25.37 35.35
CA THR A 186 7.40 25.77 34.02
C THR A 186 7.99 24.59 33.23
N ARG A 187 8.39 23.53 33.94
CA ARG A 187 8.82 22.21 33.43
C ARG A 187 8.06 21.13 34.18
N HIS A 188 7.93 19.93 33.62
CA HIS A 188 7.39 18.82 34.41
C HIS A 188 8.27 18.60 35.63
N PRO A 189 7.70 18.40 36.84
CA PRO A 189 8.46 17.83 37.94
C PRO A 189 9.13 16.56 37.40
N LEU A 190 10.45 16.49 37.52
CA LEU A 190 11.15 15.25 37.19
C LEU A 190 10.68 14.24 38.23
N GLU A 191 9.88 13.27 37.80
CA GLU A 191 9.65 12.08 38.61
C GLU A 191 11.03 11.52 38.96
N THR A 192 11.28 11.29 40.24
CA THR A 192 12.50 10.60 40.64
C THR A 192 12.54 9.27 39.89
N VAL A 193 13.72 8.90 39.41
CA VAL A 193 13.89 7.63 38.72
C VAL A 193 13.38 6.55 39.67
N PRO A 194 12.33 5.79 39.29
CA PRO A 194 11.78 4.78 40.18
C PRO A 194 12.87 3.76 40.49
N GLU A 195 12.92 3.24 41.71
CA GLU A 195 13.94 2.26 42.11
C GLU A 195 13.96 0.99 41.22
N SER A 196 12.85 0.74 40.52
CA SER A 196 12.69 -0.35 39.55
C SER A 196 13.33 -0.08 38.18
N HIS A 197 13.85 1.12 37.94
CA HIS A 197 14.49 1.48 36.67
C HIS A 197 15.78 0.65 36.45
N GLY A 198 15.83 -0.10 35.37
CA GLY A 198 16.94 -1.04 35.08
C GLY A 198 16.85 -2.39 35.80
N ARG A 199 15.88 -2.57 36.70
CA ARG A 199 15.59 -3.89 37.30
C ARG A 199 14.68 -4.70 36.36
N PRO A 200 14.86 -6.04 36.27
CA PRO A 200 13.93 -6.88 35.51
C PRO A 200 12.53 -6.76 36.10
N LYS A 201 11.54 -6.47 35.25
CA LYS A 201 10.14 -6.42 35.69
C LYS A 201 9.61 -7.85 35.85
N PRO A 202 9.05 -8.22 37.01
CA PRO A 202 8.44 -9.53 37.16
C PRO A 202 7.26 -9.65 36.19
N THR A 203 7.39 -10.53 35.21
CA THR A 203 6.30 -10.81 34.25
C THR A 203 5.45 -11.92 34.85
N GLN A 204 4.27 -11.58 35.35
CA GLN A 204 3.32 -12.60 35.80
C GLN A 204 2.85 -13.38 34.57
N GLN A 205 3.09 -14.69 34.54
CA GLN A 205 2.50 -15.57 33.54
C GLN A 205 0.98 -15.56 33.74
N GLN A 206 0.27 -14.92 32.82
CA GLN A 206 -1.19 -14.93 32.83
C GLN A 206 -1.70 -16.11 32.00
N VAL A 207 -2.53 -16.94 32.63
CA VAL A 207 -3.26 -18.02 31.97
C VAL A 207 -4.41 -17.36 31.21
N SER A 208 -4.20 -17.07 29.93
CA SER A 208 -5.25 -16.50 29.07
C SER A 208 -5.89 -17.60 28.23
N CYS A 209 -7.20 -17.51 27.96
CA CYS A 209 -7.89 -18.38 27.01
C CYS A 209 -7.73 -17.90 25.55
N ALA A 210 -7.03 -16.79 25.32
CA ALA A 210 -6.91 -16.14 24.02
C ALA A 210 -5.71 -16.66 23.23
N TRP A 211 -5.92 -16.95 21.95
CA TRP A 211 -4.85 -17.29 21.01
C TRP A 211 -3.84 -16.13 20.89
N PRO A 212 -2.51 -16.35 20.74
CA PRO A 212 -1.79 -17.61 20.47
C PRO A 212 -1.27 -18.37 21.71
N HIS A 213 -1.46 -17.84 22.92
CA HIS A 213 -0.95 -18.45 24.17
C HIS A 213 -2.07 -18.95 25.08
N GLY A 214 -3.15 -19.41 24.45
CA GLY A 214 -4.37 -19.87 25.11
C GLY A 214 -4.14 -21.14 25.93
N VAL A 215 -3.93 -21.04 27.24
CA VAL A 215 -3.91 -22.20 28.14
C VAL A 215 -5.08 -22.03 29.12
N ARG A 216 -5.95 -23.03 29.25
CA ARG A 216 -7.00 -23.04 30.28
C ARG A 216 -6.42 -23.47 31.63
N GLN A 217 -7.00 -22.97 32.72
CA GLN A 217 -6.57 -23.30 34.08
C GLN A 217 -6.61 -24.81 34.35
N GLU A 218 -7.65 -25.49 33.86
CA GLU A 218 -7.80 -26.96 33.88
C GLU A 218 -6.61 -27.71 33.26
N ARG A 219 -5.99 -27.12 32.23
CA ARG A 219 -4.84 -27.70 31.51
C ARG A 219 -3.55 -27.56 32.33
N VAL A 220 -3.39 -26.44 33.05
CA VAL A 220 -2.26 -26.20 33.96
C VAL A 220 -2.37 -27.11 35.19
N GLU A 221 -3.58 -27.29 35.71
CA GLU A 221 -3.86 -28.20 36.83
C GLU A 221 -3.76 -29.69 36.46
N GLY A 222 -3.57 -30.02 35.17
CA GLY A 222 -3.49 -31.40 34.69
C GLY A 222 -4.82 -32.15 34.67
N LYS A 223 -5.94 -31.50 34.98
CA LYS A 223 -7.29 -32.09 35.08
C LYS A 223 -8.02 -32.18 33.72
N GLN A 224 -7.28 -32.19 32.61
CA GLN A 224 -7.89 -32.32 31.29
C GLN A 224 -8.32 -33.78 31.05
N VAL A 225 -9.60 -33.99 30.75
CA VAL A 225 -10.07 -35.28 30.25
C VAL A 225 -9.65 -35.38 28.78
N ILE A 226 -8.65 -36.20 28.49
CA ILE A 226 -8.26 -36.53 27.12
C ILE A 226 -9.23 -37.60 26.62
N TYR A 227 -10.19 -37.21 25.80
CA TYR A 227 -11.09 -38.17 25.18
C TYR A 227 -10.33 -39.06 24.20
N ASN A 228 -10.56 -40.38 24.27
CA ASN A 228 -10.01 -41.31 23.27
C ASN A 228 -10.71 -41.04 21.93
N PRO A 229 -10.00 -40.59 20.88
CA PRO A 229 -10.60 -40.24 19.60
C PRO A 229 -11.22 -41.45 18.87
N THR A 230 -10.89 -42.66 19.32
CA THR A 230 -11.27 -43.94 18.70
C THR A 230 -12.44 -44.62 19.41
N ALA A 231 -12.77 -44.22 20.64
CA ALA A 231 -13.88 -44.78 21.39
C ALA A 231 -15.17 -43.98 21.11
N PRO A 232 -16.34 -44.63 20.97
CA PRO A 232 -17.61 -43.91 20.79
C PRO A 232 -17.91 -43.06 22.04
N GLY A 233 -18.12 -41.75 21.85
CA GLY A 233 -18.38 -40.82 22.95
C GLY A 233 -18.06 -39.35 22.62
N ARG A 234 -18.04 -38.48 23.65
CA ARG A 234 -17.64 -37.07 23.48
C ARG A 234 -16.20 -37.01 22.98
N GLY A 235 -15.95 -36.27 21.90
CA GLY A 235 -14.63 -36.19 21.26
C GLY A 235 -14.34 -37.26 20.20
N PHE A 236 -15.26 -38.20 19.96
CA PHE A 236 -15.18 -39.12 18.82
C PHE A 236 -15.37 -38.34 17.52
N TRP A 237 -14.34 -38.34 16.67
CA TRP A 237 -14.43 -37.80 15.32
C TRP A 237 -14.60 -38.97 14.36
N PRO A 238 -15.82 -39.24 13.84
CA PRO A 238 -15.98 -40.31 12.85
C PRO A 238 -15.08 -39.98 11.65
N ALA A 239 -14.23 -40.92 11.25
CA ALA A 239 -13.52 -40.81 9.99
C ALA A 239 -14.56 -40.53 8.90
N LYS A 240 -14.34 -39.50 8.07
CA LYS A 240 -15.31 -39.04 7.05
C LYS A 240 -15.73 -40.22 6.17
N GLN A 241 -16.86 -40.86 6.49
CA GLN A 241 -17.51 -41.79 5.59
C GLN A 241 -18.12 -40.97 4.46
N LYS A 242 -17.92 -41.38 3.21
CA LYS A 242 -18.60 -40.79 2.05
C LYS A 242 -20.11 -40.95 2.29
N ILE A 243 -20.79 -39.85 2.59
CA ILE A 243 -22.23 -39.83 2.80
C ILE A 243 -22.90 -40.15 1.46
N VAL A 244 -23.37 -41.37 1.29
CA VAL A 244 -24.46 -41.69 0.35
C VAL A 244 -25.74 -41.43 1.13
N GLY A 245 -26.58 -40.54 0.61
CA GLY A 245 -27.67 -39.88 1.34
C GLY A 245 -28.59 -40.84 2.10
N GLY A 246 -28.67 -40.63 3.41
CA GLY A 246 -29.65 -41.24 4.31
C GLY A 246 -29.82 -40.36 5.56
N ARG A 247 -31.04 -40.29 6.09
CA ARG A 247 -31.44 -39.41 7.21
C ARG A 247 -30.79 -39.89 8.51
N THR A 248 -30.12 -38.99 9.23
CA THR A 248 -29.55 -39.25 10.57
C THR A 248 -30.67 -39.57 11.57
N PRO A 249 -30.56 -40.65 12.39
CA PRO A 249 -31.50 -40.90 13.47
C PRO A 249 -31.29 -39.90 14.62
N GLU A 250 -32.38 -39.50 15.28
CA GLU A 250 -32.34 -38.62 16.44
C GLU A 250 -31.85 -39.39 17.69
N PRO A 251 -31.08 -38.73 18.57
CA PRO A 251 -30.54 -39.39 19.77
C PRO A 251 -31.55 -39.46 20.92
N GLU A 252 -31.55 -40.60 21.62
CA GLU A 252 -32.06 -40.73 23.00
C GLU A 252 -31.13 -40.05 24.02
#